data_AF-A0A9R0SSV7-F1
#
_entry.id   AF-A0A9R0SSV7-F1
#
_cell.length_a   1.000
_cell.length_b   1.000
_cell.length_c   1.000
_cell.angle_alpha   90.00
_cell.angle_beta   90.00
_cell.angle_gamma   90.00
#
_symmetry.space_group_name_H-M   'P 1'
#
loop_
_entity.id
_entity.type
_entity.pdbx_description
1 polymer ?
#
loop_
_entity_poly.entity_id
_entity_poly.type
_entity_poly.pdbx_seq_one_letter_code
_entity_poly.pdbx_strand_id
1 'polypeptide(L)'
;MAAPPPPPPALPDDVVVEEILLRLPPDDPGCLFRASLVCKAWRNAVSHPRFRRRYIGLHRHRAPPVLGFLHDWEDGGIPDFFPTTASPFSLAAPDRRFWRPVDCRHGRALFLSDRRQETQELLLWEPITGARRGIPVPAAFRCQWPAAAVFCTADWCDHRDCAGGPFGVVFLFAGEQDRHVVTSACLYSSETGTWGKLNSRQDEFTMEFQNHSSVLVGRSLLYFLSDGGTILEYNLDSGVLAVLDRPPDDYGRGRQRFNLMLAEDGGLGVAEAIDFQLILWKREASDGTDARWVLSRIVDMDSFFDPVTLAPVLGFAEGANAIFVKIIYSLFMVELQSEQAKIVCSSPGFCNLIPVVGFYTPHSRLQVPGGEHHSPAPWLKQLGRGGQQGVWEEKSLEWAQVLFDEGCMAINEKDLAYTADCFRHVLEIRVRHYGGLAPECANTFYHYGGALLCKAREAANRSGTNLRGKGQTDGNMTGDGDDSDLDLAWKMLNTARVIVAKSPEKTMEKVNILNALAEISMTRDKTSA
;
A
#
# COMPACT_ATOMS: atom_id res chain seq x y z
N MET A 1 -54.90 45.03 27.13
CA MET A 1 -54.02 43.84 27.02
C MET A 1 -53.10 44.05 25.84
N ALA A 2 -51.79 44.20 26.08
CA ALA A 2 -50.81 44.29 25.01
C ALA A 2 -50.64 42.90 24.37
N ALA A 3 -50.57 42.85 23.03
CA ALA A 3 -50.37 41.62 22.29
C ALA A 3 -49.03 40.97 22.65
N PRO A 4 -48.95 39.63 22.73
CA PRO A 4 -47.70 38.95 23.04
C PRO A 4 -46.67 39.24 21.94
N PRO A 5 -45.38 39.36 22.30
CA PRO A 5 -44.32 39.59 21.33
C PRO A 5 -44.26 38.43 20.33
N PRO A 6 -43.97 38.69 19.04
CA PRO A 6 -43.84 37.65 18.05
C PRO A 6 -42.73 36.67 18.44
N PRO A 7 -42.92 35.36 18.20
CA PRO A 7 -41.89 34.37 18.49
C PRO A 7 -40.60 34.70 17.71
N PRO A 8 -39.42 34.44 18.30
CA PRO A 8 -38.16 34.67 17.62
C PRO A 8 -38.13 33.85 16.31
N PRO A 9 -37.53 34.38 15.23
CA PRO A 9 -37.44 33.67 13.97
C PRO A 9 -36.71 32.34 14.20
N ALA A 10 -37.40 31.23 13.96
CA ALA A 10 -36.79 29.91 13.98
C ALA A 10 -35.74 29.86 12.87
N LEU A 11 -34.49 29.55 13.23
CA LEU A 11 -33.46 29.23 12.24
C LEU A 11 -33.98 28.03 11.44
N PRO A 12 -34.02 28.11 10.10
CA PRO A 12 -34.47 26.97 9.31
C PRO A 12 -33.51 25.79 9.54
N ASP A 13 -34.09 24.59 9.72
CA ASP A 13 -33.37 23.39 10.19
C ASP A 13 -32.18 23.03 9.29
N ASP A 14 -32.24 23.38 8.01
CA ASP A 14 -31.17 23.19 7.03
C ASP A 14 -29.90 24.00 7.37
N VAL A 15 -30.05 25.25 7.83
CA VAL A 15 -28.94 26.11 8.26
C VAL A 15 -28.31 25.57 9.54
N VAL A 16 -29.12 25.11 10.50
CA VAL A 16 -28.61 24.54 11.76
C VAL A 16 -27.83 23.24 11.49
N VAL A 17 -28.34 22.39 10.60
CA VAL A 17 -27.64 21.16 10.18
C VAL A 17 -26.32 21.49 9.49
N GLU A 18 -26.31 22.43 8.54
CA GLU A 18 -25.08 22.83 7.84
C GLU A 18 -24.02 23.31 8.85
N GLU A 19 -24.40 24.16 9.81
CA GLU A 19 -23.51 24.68 10.86
C GLU A 19 -22.93 23.59 11.76
N ILE A 20 -23.72 22.58 12.12
CA ILE A 20 -23.24 21.44 12.91
C ILE A 20 -22.25 20.61 12.09
N LEU A 21 -22.59 20.30 10.84
CA LEU A 21 -21.76 19.47 9.96
C LEU A 21 -20.43 20.14 9.61
N LEU A 22 -20.37 21.47 9.54
CA LEU A 22 -19.12 22.22 9.32
C LEU A 22 -18.10 22.03 10.46
N ARG A 23 -18.57 21.78 11.68
CA ARG A 23 -17.73 21.62 12.88
C ARG A 23 -17.18 20.20 13.05
N LEU A 24 -17.59 19.25 12.20
CA LEU A 24 -17.07 17.88 12.24
C LEU A 24 -15.56 17.85 11.94
N PRO A 25 -14.79 16.99 12.65
CA PRO A 25 -13.34 16.94 12.50
C PRO A 25 -12.96 16.45 11.09
N PRO A 26 -12.02 17.13 10.40
CA PRO A 26 -11.57 16.72 9.06
C PRO A 26 -10.81 15.39 9.08
N ASP A 27 -10.19 15.04 10.20
CA ASP A 27 -9.35 13.84 10.35
C ASP A 27 -10.15 12.53 10.41
N ASP A 28 -11.49 12.60 10.57
CA ASP A 28 -12.39 11.46 10.44
C ASP A 28 -13.39 11.68 9.29
N PRO A 29 -13.02 11.34 8.03
CA PRO A 29 -13.91 11.47 6.87
C PRO A 29 -15.19 10.63 7.02
N GLY A 30 -15.18 9.61 7.90
CA GLY A 30 -16.34 8.81 8.25
C GLY A 30 -17.51 9.62 8.80
N CYS A 31 -17.26 10.72 9.50
CA CYS A 31 -18.31 11.57 10.06
C CYS A 31 -19.17 12.20 8.96
N LEU A 32 -18.56 12.87 7.97
CA LEU A 32 -19.29 13.47 6.85
C LEU A 32 -19.90 12.40 5.94
N PHE A 33 -19.24 11.26 5.78
CA PHE A 33 -19.80 10.13 5.05
C PHE A 33 -21.09 9.63 5.70
N ARG A 34 -21.07 9.35 7.01
CA ARG A 34 -22.26 8.93 7.76
C ARG A 34 -23.37 9.99 7.74
N ALA A 35 -23.01 11.27 7.88
CA ALA A 35 -23.97 12.38 7.76
C ALA A 35 -24.71 12.36 6.40
N SER A 36 -24.00 12.06 5.30
CA SER A 36 -24.59 11.96 3.97
C SER A 36 -25.55 10.75 3.78
N LEU A 37 -25.50 9.78 4.70
CA LEU A 37 -26.36 8.59 4.68
C LEU A 37 -27.63 8.77 5.52
N VAL A 38 -27.71 9.79 6.40
CA VAL A 38 -28.87 10.02 7.28
C VAL A 38 -30.14 10.30 6.49
N CYS A 39 -30.10 11.28 5.57
CA CYS A 39 -31.24 11.59 4.70
C CYS A 39 -30.79 12.34 3.44
N LYS A 40 -31.72 12.49 2.46
CA LYS A 40 -31.47 13.24 1.22
C LYS A 40 -31.11 14.70 1.46
N ALA A 41 -31.74 15.35 2.43
CA ALA A 41 -31.46 16.76 2.74
C ALA A 41 -30.02 16.95 3.24
N TRP A 42 -29.57 16.11 4.17
CA TRP A 42 -28.20 16.15 4.69
C TRP A 42 -27.18 15.82 3.61
N ARG A 43 -27.45 14.81 2.79
CA ARG A 43 -26.62 14.48 1.61
C ARG A 43 -26.47 15.67 0.69
N ASN A 44 -27.58 16.31 0.32
CA ASN A 44 -27.56 17.47 -0.57
C ASN A 44 -26.81 18.65 0.06
N ALA A 45 -26.95 18.86 1.37
CA ALA A 45 -26.24 19.91 2.10
C ALA A 45 -24.72 19.69 2.05
N VAL A 46 -24.23 18.50 2.46
CA VAL A 46 -22.79 18.21 2.49
C VAL A 46 -22.16 18.06 1.11
N SER A 47 -22.96 17.72 0.10
CA SER A 47 -22.53 17.67 -1.31
C SER A 47 -22.53 18.99 -2.03
N HIS A 48 -23.12 20.03 -1.45
CA HIS A 48 -23.21 21.31 -2.12
C HIS A 48 -21.81 21.95 -2.22
N PRO A 49 -21.42 22.50 -3.39
CA PRO A 49 -20.16 23.24 -3.54
C PRO A 49 -19.97 24.41 -2.55
N ARG A 50 -21.07 24.94 -1.97
CA ARG A 50 -21.02 25.97 -0.93
C ARG A 50 -20.52 25.38 0.39
N PHE A 51 -21.07 24.24 0.81
CA PHE A 51 -20.64 23.55 2.03
C PHE A 51 -19.15 23.22 1.95
N ARG A 52 -18.70 22.65 0.83
CA ARG A 52 -17.29 22.31 0.62
C ARG A 52 -16.35 23.50 0.79
N ARG A 53 -16.65 24.64 0.14
CA ARG A 53 -15.85 25.88 0.30
C ARG A 53 -15.83 26.37 1.74
N ARG A 54 -16.97 26.33 2.44
CA ARG A 54 -17.05 26.73 3.85
C ARG A 54 -16.29 25.78 4.77
N TYR A 55 -16.39 24.47 4.52
CA TYR A 55 -15.72 23.43 5.30
C TYR A 55 -14.21 23.55 5.18
N ILE A 56 -13.70 23.58 3.94
CA ILE A 56 -12.27 23.78 3.68
C ILE A 56 -11.79 25.12 4.23
N GLY A 57 -12.59 26.19 4.06
CA GLY A 57 -12.27 27.52 4.61
C GLY A 57 -12.18 27.55 6.13
N LEU A 58 -13.04 26.83 6.85
CA LEU A 58 -13.01 26.73 8.31
C LEU A 58 -11.78 25.95 8.79
N HIS A 59 -11.38 24.91 8.05
CA HIS A 59 -10.23 24.06 8.37
C HIS A 59 -8.94 24.48 7.65
N ARG A 60 -8.90 25.70 7.09
CA ARG A 60 -7.76 26.22 6.30
C ARG A 60 -6.44 26.33 7.07
N HIS A 61 -6.51 26.30 8.40
CA HIS A 61 -5.32 26.42 9.26
C HIS A 61 -4.72 25.05 9.61
N ARG A 62 -5.43 23.95 9.27
CA ARG A 62 -4.98 22.59 9.51
C ARG A 62 -4.30 22.01 8.27
N ALA A 63 -3.38 21.08 8.47
CA ALA A 63 -2.91 20.24 7.38
C ALA A 63 -4.08 19.39 6.85
N PRO A 64 -4.24 19.24 5.52
CA PRO A 64 -5.18 18.28 4.96
C PRO A 64 -4.90 16.85 5.48
N PRO A 65 -5.94 16.09 5.86
CA PRO A 65 -5.77 14.75 6.39
C PRO A 65 -5.38 13.76 5.28
N VAL A 66 -4.64 12.71 5.67
CA VAL A 66 -4.46 11.54 4.82
C VAL A 66 -5.73 10.70 4.89
N LEU A 67 -6.45 10.59 3.77
CA LEU A 67 -7.70 9.82 3.67
C LEU A 67 -7.46 8.32 3.56
N GLY A 68 -6.32 7.95 2.98
CA GLY A 68 -5.93 6.58 2.70
C GLY A 68 -4.75 6.54 1.75
N PHE A 69 -4.50 5.38 1.17
CA PHE A 69 -3.44 5.18 0.18
C PHE A 69 -3.88 4.20 -0.91
N LEU A 70 -3.26 4.34 -2.07
CA LEU A 70 -3.30 3.39 -3.17
C LEU A 70 -2.02 2.55 -3.15
N HIS A 71 -2.06 1.34 -3.67
CA HIS A 71 -0.91 0.44 -3.71
C HIS A 71 -0.89 -0.38 -5.01
N ASP A 72 0.26 -0.99 -5.28
CA ASP A 72 0.51 -1.82 -6.47
C ASP A 72 0.53 -3.34 -6.18
N TRP A 73 0.35 -3.74 -4.92
CA TRP A 73 0.38 -5.15 -4.51
C TRP A 73 -0.65 -6.04 -5.23
N GLU A 74 -0.24 -7.25 -5.62
CA GLU A 74 -1.00 -8.13 -6.53
C GLU A 74 -2.09 -9.00 -5.86
N ASP A 75 -2.33 -8.90 -4.55
CA ASP A 75 -3.34 -9.72 -3.83
C ASP A 75 -4.79 -9.22 -3.98
N GLY A 76 -5.67 -10.05 -4.54
CA GLY A 76 -7.08 -9.76 -4.80
C GLY A 76 -7.93 -9.59 -3.54
N GLY A 77 -7.43 -10.02 -2.38
CA GLY A 77 -8.06 -9.81 -1.09
C GLY A 77 -7.89 -8.39 -0.52
N ILE A 78 -6.95 -7.60 -1.05
CA ILE A 78 -6.69 -6.24 -0.58
C ILE A 78 -7.47 -5.24 -1.45
N PRO A 79 -8.23 -4.31 -0.84
CA PRO A 79 -8.97 -3.29 -1.58
C PRO A 79 -8.03 -2.31 -2.29
N ASP A 80 -8.40 -1.87 -3.51
CA ASP A 80 -7.61 -0.93 -4.33
C ASP A 80 -7.27 0.39 -3.61
N PHE A 81 -8.13 0.80 -2.68
CA PHE A 81 -7.92 1.94 -1.80
C PHE A 81 -8.04 1.50 -0.35
N PHE A 82 -7.00 1.74 0.43
CA PHE A 82 -6.98 1.43 1.85
C PHE A 82 -7.18 2.70 2.69
N PRO A 83 -8.27 2.82 3.47
CA PRO A 83 -8.50 3.98 4.32
C PRO A 83 -7.55 3.98 5.51
N THR A 84 -7.06 5.15 5.88
CA THR A 84 -6.21 5.35 7.08
C THR A 84 -7.01 5.63 8.34
N THR A 85 -8.34 5.58 8.24
CA THR A 85 -9.29 5.98 9.29
C THR A 85 -10.04 4.76 9.80
N ALA A 86 -10.32 4.71 11.10
CA ALA A 86 -11.04 3.60 11.72
C ALA A 86 -12.50 3.43 11.22
N SER A 87 -13.08 4.50 10.66
CA SER A 87 -14.42 4.46 10.07
C SER A 87 -14.39 3.71 8.73
N PRO A 88 -15.34 2.78 8.45
CA PRO A 88 -15.46 2.11 7.17
C PRO A 88 -15.83 3.14 6.09
N PHE A 89 -14.81 3.59 5.38
CA PHE A 89 -14.83 4.57 4.32
C PHE A 89 -13.98 4.02 3.19
N SER A 90 -14.47 4.10 1.95
CA SER A 90 -13.69 3.67 0.80
C SER A 90 -14.02 4.55 -0.39
N LEU A 91 -12.97 4.95 -1.11
CA LEU A 91 -13.08 5.65 -2.37
C LEU A 91 -13.11 4.61 -3.50
N ALA A 92 -13.95 4.87 -4.51
CA ALA A 92 -14.08 4.01 -5.68
C ALA A 92 -12.89 4.19 -6.63
N ALA A 93 -11.71 3.77 -6.17
CA ALA A 93 -10.47 3.80 -6.93
C ALA A 93 -10.58 2.96 -8.22
N PRO A 94 -9.82 3.31 -9.27
CA PRO A 94 -9.64 2.44 -10.42
C PRO A 94 -9.14 1.05 -10.01
N ASP A 95 -9.62 0.02 -10.71
CA ASP A 95 -9.25 -1.39 -10.46
C ASP A 95 -7.77 -1.60 -10.78
N ARG A 96 -7.01 -2.04 -9.78
CA ARG A 96 -5.56 -2.20 -9.86
C ARG A 96 -5.10 -3.22 -10.89
N ARG A 97 -5.99 -4.11 -11.35
CA ARG A 97 -5.70 -5.08 -12.44
C ARG A 97 -5.50 -4.41 -13.79
N PHE A 98 -5.98 -3.18 -13.95
CA PHE A 98 -5.90 -2.43 -15.20
C PHE A 98 -5.12 -1.12 -15.05
N TRP A 99 -4.98 -0.62 -13.82
CA TRP A 99 -4.47 0.71 -13.53
C TRP A 99 -3.51 0.68 -12.36
N ARG A 100 -2.24 1.02 -12.60
CA ARG A 100 -1.23 1.11 -11.55
C ARG A 100 -1.12 2.55 -11.06
N PRO A 101 -1.24 2.82 -9.75
CA PRO A 101 -1.11 4.17 -9.22
C PRO A 101 0.34 4.67 -9.36
N VAL A 102 0.50 5.92 -9.80
CA VAL A 102 1.83 6.53 -10.05
C VAL A 102 2.08 7.73 -9.15
N ASP A 103 1.08 8.58 -8.94
CA ASP A 103 1.24 9.81 -8.16
C ASP A 103 -0.11 10.30 -7.66
N CYS A 104 -0.13 11.05 -6.55
CA CYS A 104 -1.33 11.71 -6.06
C CYS A 104 -1.00 13.04 -5.39
N ARG A 105 -1.41 14.15 -6.02
CA ARG A 105 -1.13 15.50 -5.55
C ARG A 105 -2.28 16.44 -5.90
N HIS A 106 -2.49 17.44 -5.04
CA HIS A 106 -3.52 18.48 -5.22
C HIS A 106 -4.93 17.91 -5.50
N GLY A 107 -5.33 16.85 -4.78
CA GLY A 107 -6.64 16.23 -4.92
C GLY A 107 -6.86 15.48 -6.24
N ARG A 108 -5.79 15.07 -6.93
CA ARG A 108 -5.84 14.28 -8.15
C ARG A 108 -4.82 13.15 -8.07
N ALA A 109 -5.19 11.97 -8.53
CA ALA A 109 -4.31 10.83 -8.63
C ALA A 109 -4.10 10.45 -10.10
N LEU A 110 -2.89 10.02 -10.43
CA LEU A 110 -2.51 9.47 -11.71
C LEU A 110 -2.35 7.97 -11.62
N PHE A 111 -2.88 7.30 -12.64
CA PHE A 111 -2.66 5.89 -12.87
C PHE A 111 -2.07 5.68 -14.26
N LEU A 112 -1.26 4.66 -14.42
CA LEU A 112 -0.75 4.19 -15.70
C LEU A 112 -1.43 2.87 -16.03
N SER A 113 -1.90 2.73 -17.27
CA SER A 113 -2.55 1.49 -17.69
C SER A 113 -1.59 0.29 -17.62
N ASP A 114 -2.18 -0.89 -17.40
CA ASP A 114 -1.44 -2.15 -17.32
C ASP A 114 -0.64 -2.40 -18.61
N ARG A 115 0.56 -2.97 -18.47
CA ARG A 115 1.47 -3.24 -19.58
C ARG A 115 0.95 -4.25 -20.60
N ARG A 116 0.04 -5.11 -20.19
CA ARG A 116 -0.55 -6.13 -21.06
C ARG A 116 -1.53 -5.51 -22.06
N GLN A 117 -1.85 -4.23 -21.92
CA GLN A 117 -2.67 -3.50 -22.88
C GLN A 117 -1.85 -3.08 -24.10
N GLU A 118 -2.47 -3.15 -25.29
CA GLU A 118 -1.81 -2.82 -26.58
C GLU A 118 -1.37 -1.35 -26.66
N THR A 119 -2.11 -0.45 -26.01
CA THR A 119 -1.79 0.98 -25.93
C THR A 119 -1.75 1.41 -24.49
N GLN A 120 -0.64 2.02 -24.07
CA GLN A 120 -0.53 2.57 -22.73
C GLN A 120 -1.14 3.98 -22.67
N GLU A 121 -1.88 4.27 -21.59
CA GLU A 121 -2.46 5.58 -21.32
C GLU A 121 -2.37 5.93 -19.84
N LEU A 122 -2.45 7.22 -19.54
CA LEU A 122 -2.57 7.73 -18.18
C LEU A 122 -4.04 7.97 -17.87
N LEU A 123 -4.47 7.60 -16.66
CA LEU A 123 -5.78 7.93 -16.13
C LEU A 123 -5.61 8.91 -14.98
N LEU A 124 -6.17 10.11 -15.16
CA LEU A 124 -6.39 11.05 -14.08
C LEU A 124 -7.68 10.69 -13.36
N TRP A 125 -7.61 10.51 -12.05
CA TRP A 125 -8.74 10.25 -11.17
C TRP A 125 -8.85 11.32 -10.09
N GLU A 126 -10.04 11.89 -9.92
CA GLU A 126 -10.34 12.79 -8.80
C GLU A 126 -10.97 12.00 -7.65
N PRO A 127 -10.29 11.84 -6.50
CA PRO A 127 -10.75 10.92 -5.44
C PRO A 127 -12.11 11.30 -4.83
N ILE A 128 -12.41 12.60 -4.74
CA ILE A 128 -13.64 13.10 -4.09
C ILE A 128 -14.85 13.05 -5.03
N THR A 129 -14.69 13.49 -6.29
CA THR A 129 -15.78 13.55 -7.26
C THR A 129 -15.98 12.20 -7.96
N GLY A 130 -14.93 11.38 -8.03
CA GLY A 130 -14.87 10.16 -8.83
C GLY A 130 -14.70 10.43 -10.33
N ALA A 131 -14.46 11.68 -10.73
CA ALA A 131 -14.23 12.04 -12.12
C ALA A 131 -12.97 11.35 -12.66
N ARG A 132 -13.02 10.98 -13.94
CA ARG A 132 -11.98 10.22 -14.64
C ARG A 132 -11.68 10.88 -15.98
N ARG A 133 -10.41 11.03 -16.33
CA ARG A 133 -9.97 11.57 -17.62
C ARG A 133 -8.76 10.80 -18.13
N GLY A 134 -8.88 10.22 -19.32
CA GLY A 134 -7.75 9.59 -20.03
C GLY A 134 -6.83 10.65 -20.63
N ILE A 135 -5.53 10.40 -20.58
CA ILE A 135 -4.47 11.22 -21.16
C ILE A 135 -3.56 10.28 -21.95
N PRO A 136 -3.38 10.48 -23.26
CA PRO A 136 -2.49 9.63 -24.04
C PRO A 136 -1.05 9.79 -23.55
N VAL A 137 -0.30 8.70 -23.47
CA VAL A 137 1.15 8.80 -23.19
C VAL A 137 1.88 9.47 -24.37
N PRO A 138 3.05 10.07 -24.14
CA PRO A 138 3.85 10.66 -25.21
C PRO A 138 4.22 9.62 -26.28
N ALA A 139 4.12 9.98 -27.57
CA ALA A 139 4.40 9.05 -28.67
C ALA A 139 5.85 8.50 -28.69
N ALA A 140 6.79 9.21 -28.05
CA ALA A 140 8.18 8.79 -27.90
C ALA A 140 8.40 7.77 -26.77
N PHE A 141 7.40 7.52 -25.93
CA PHE A 141 7.50 6.59 -24.81
C PHE A 141 7.68 5.15 -25.30
N ARG A 142 8.73 4.49 -24.82
CA ARG A 142 9.09 3.09 -25.12
C ARG A 142 9.56 2.32 -23.88
N CYS A 143 9.53 2.96 -22.71
CA CYS A 143 10.12 2.44 -21.48
C CYS A 143 9.11 1.58 -20.69
N GLN A 144 9.60 0.63 -19.90
CA GLN A 144 8.72 -0.17 -19.04
C GLN A 144 8.34 0.56 -17.74
N TRP A 145 9.23 1.39 -17.20
CA TRP A 145 9.12 1.96 -15.85
C TRP A 145 9.22 3.50 -15.88
N PRO A 146 8.20 4.21 -16.40
CA PRO A 146 8.18 5.66 -16.38
C PRO A 146 7.89 6.21 -14.99
N ALA A 147 8.21 7.49 -14.81
CA ALA A 147 7.71 8.32 -13.72
C ALA A 147 6.68 9.32 -14.27
N ALA A 148 5.67 9.65 -13.48
CA ALA A 148 4.77 10.75 -13.80
C ALA A 148 4.37 11.48 -12.52
N ALA A 149 4.12 12.78 -12.61
CA ALA A 149 3.54 13.51 -11.50
C ALA A 149 2.52 14.53 -11.97
N VAL A 150 1.41 14.64 -11.25
CA VAL A 150 0.37 15.66 -11.46
C VAL A 150 0.60 16.84 -10.54
N PHE A 151 0.25 18.02 -11.03
CA PHE A 151 0.24 19.24 -10.23
C PHE A 151 -0.85 20.18 -10.73
N CYS A 152 -1.16 21.19 -9.92
CA CYS A 152 -2.21 22.16 -10.21
C CYS A 152 -1.54 23.38 -10.82
N THR A 153 -2.06 23.86 -11.94
CA THR A 153 -1.52 25.03 -12.66
C THR A 153 -2.34 26.29 -12.42
N ALA A 154 -3.34 26.23 -11.54
CA ALA A 154 -4.16 27.39 -11.23
C ALA A 154 -3.35 28.45 -10.47
N ASP A 155 -3.32 29.67 -11.02
CA ASP A 155 -2.67 30.81 -10.41
C ASP A 155 -3.24 31.09 -9.02
N TRP A 156 -2.35 31.36 -8.07
CA TRP A 156 -2.71 31.69 -6.68
C TRP A 156 -3.57 30.64 -5.97
N CYS A 157 -3.52 29.39 -6.42
CA CYS A 157 -4.19 28.28 -5.76
C CYS A 157 -3.48 27.91 -4.45
N ASP A 158 -4.25 27.67 -3.39
CA ASP A 158 -3.78 27.20 -2.08
C ASP A 158 -3.67 25.66 -1.99
N HIS A 159 -3.97 24.99 -3.11
CA HIS A 159 -3.95 23.54 -3.30
C HIS A 159 -4.84 22.71 -2.36
N ARG A 160 -5.71 23.36 -1.56
CA ARG A 160 -6.65 22.69 -0.66
C ARG A 160 -7.92 22.24 -1.37
N ASP A 161 -8.21 22.89 -2.49
CA ASP A 161 -9.34 22.62 -3.35
C ASP A 161 -8.99 22.82 -4.84
N CYS A 162 -8.41 21.81 -5.48
CA CYS A 162 -8.12 21.86 -6.92
C CYS A 162 -9.08 21.04 -7.79
N ALA A 163 -10.17 20.48 -7.22
CA ALA A 163 -11.05 19.60 -7.98
C ALA A 163 -11.68 20.38 -9.17
N GLY A 164 -11.62 19.81 -10.37
CA GLY A 164 -12.11 20.44 -11.60
C GLY A 164 -11.28 21.63 -12.14
N GLY A 165 -10.20 22.03 -11.46
CA GLY A 165 -9.31 23.11 -11.94
C GLY A 165 -8.33 22.65 -13.02
N PRO A 166 -7.56 23.59 -13.63
CA PRO A 166 -6.50 23.24 -14.56
C PRO A 166 -5.35 22.50 -13.84
N PHE A 167 -4.69 21.62 -14.59
CA PHE A 167 -3.60 20.78 -14.10
C PHE A 167 -2.54 20.55 -15.17
N GLY A 168 -1.35 20.21 -14.70
CA GLY A 168 -0.24 19.74 -15.53
C GLY A 168 0.17 18.34 -15.14
N VAL A 169 0.79 17.62 -16.08
CA VAL A 169 1.43 16.32 -15.81
C VAL A 169 2.83 16.34 -16.39
N VAL A 170 3.85 16.12 -15.55
CA VAL A 170 5.20 15.82 -16.04
C VAL A 170 5.30 14.32 -16.23
N PHE A 171 5.77 13.88 -17.39
CA PHE A 171 5.99 12.48 -17.70
C PHE A 171 7.45 12.25 -18.07
N LEU A 172 8.08 11.34 -17.34
CA LEU A 172 9.49 10.98 -17.42
C LEU A 172 9.64 9.53 -17.88
N PHE A 173 10.55 9.30 -18.81
CA PHE A 173 10.89 7.96 -19.24
C PHE A 173 12.33 7.91 -19.75
N ALA A 174 13.01 6.79 -19.48
CA ALA A 174 14.32 6.51 -20.04
C ALA A 174 14.18 5.64 -21.28
N GLY A 175 14.97 5.94 -22.30
CA GLY A 175 15.07 5.13 -23.51
C GLY A 175 16.52 5.03 -23.98
N GLU A 176 16.77 4.17 -24.96
CA GLU A 176 18.05 4.10 -25.64
C GLU A 176 17.95 4.84 -26.98
N GLN A 177 18.88 5.75 -27.24
CA GLN A 177 19.00 6.47 -28.50
C GLN A 177 20.47 6.47 -28.93
N ASP A 178 20.75 5.96 -30.12
CA ASP A 178 22.10 5.92 -30.71
C ASP A 178 23.18 5.30 -29.79
N ARG A 179 22.83 4.21 -29.08
CA ARG A 179 23.66 3.51 -28.08
C ARG A 179 23.97 4.29 -26.80
N HIS A 180 23.30 5.42 -26.60
CA HIS A 180 23.32 6.18 -25.36
C HIS A 180 21.99 6.00 -24.63
N VAL A 181 22.05 5.96 -23.30
CA VAL A 181 20.85 6.06 -22.48
C VAL A 181 20.43 7.52 -22.44
N VAL A 182 19.15 7.76 -22.66
CA VAL A 182 18.56 9.10 -22.65
C VAL A 182 17.35 9.12 -21.73
N THR A 183 17.37 9.97 -20.71
CA THR A 183 16.17 10.31 -19.94
C THR A 183 15.47 11.49 -20.59
N SER A 184 14.18 11.32 -20.86
CA SER A 184 13.34 12.33 -21.49
C SER A 184 12.16 12.72 -20.61
N ALA A 185 11.82 14.00 -20.64
CA ALA A 185 10.69 14.60 -19.96
C ALA A 185 9.80 15.36 -20.93
N CYS A 186 8.50 15.33 -20.69
CA CYS A 186 7.57 16.23 -21.35
C CYS A 186 6.47 16.65 -20.39
N LEU A 187 5.92 17.85 -20.61
CA LEU A 187 4.90 18.46 -19.79
C LEU A 187 3.57 18.46 -20.55
N TYR A 188 2.54 17.83 -20.00
CA TYR A 188 1.16 17.96 -20.46
C TYR A 188 0.49 19.16 -19.80
N SER A 189 -0.27 19.94 -20.57
CA SER A 189 -1.16 20.98 -20.05
C SER A 189 -2.62 20.61 -20.30
N SER A 190 -3.45 20.63 -19.24
CA SER A 190 -4.88 20.34 -19.35
C SER A 190 -5.65 21.37 -20.18
N GLU A 191 -5.13 22.59 -20.28
CA GLU A 191 -5.77 23.72 -20.97
C GLU A 191 -5.62 23.58 -22.49
N THR A 192 -4.42 23.19 -22.95
CA THR A 192 -4.17 22.93 -24.37
C THR A 192 -4.57 21.51 -24.77
N GLY A 193 -4.61 20.59 -23.81
CA GLY A 193 -4.85 19.17 -24.05
C GLY A 193 -3.69 18.47 -24.77
N THR A 194 -2.48 19.05 -24.74
CA THR A 194 -1.32 18.57 -25.51
C THR A 194 -0.07 18.42 -24.65
N TRP A 195 0.83 17.55 -25.10
CA TRP A 195 2.19 17.44 -24.58
C TRP A 195 3.07 18.54 -25.19
N GLY A 196 3.82 19.22 -24.33
CA GLY A 196 4.82 20.21 -24.70
C GLY A 196 6.09 19.58 -25.31
N LYS A 197 7.10 20.41 -25.46
CA LYS A 197 8.40 20.00 -26.03
C LYS A 197 9.02 18.88 -25.21
N LEU A 198 9.55 17.87 -25.91
CA LEU A 198 10.37 16.81 -25.32
C LEU A 198 11.75 17.38 -24.98
N ASN A 199 12.13 17.30 -23.72
CA ASN A 199 13.48 17.65 -23.25
C ASN A 199 14.19 16.37 -22.84
N SER A 200 15.42 16.21 -23.31
CA SER A 200 16.16 14.97 -23.18
C SER A 200 17.56 15.25 -22.66
N ARG A 201 18.06 14.35 -21.83
CA ARG A 201 19.41 14.37 -21.26
C ARG A 201 20.06 13.01 -21.54
N GLN A 202 21.35 13.01 -21.87
CA GLN A 202 22.13 11.77 -21.93
C GLN A 202 22.58 11.38 -20.52
N ASP A 203 22.42 10.11 -20.20
CA ASP A 203 22.78 9.53 -18.90
C ASP A 203 23.76 8.36 -19.11
N GLU A 204 24.56 8.07 -18.08
CA GLU A 204 25.48 6.92 -18.11
C GLU A 204 24.73 5.58 -17.93
N PHE A 205 23.59 5.60 -17.23
CA PHE A 205 22.81 4.41 -16.88
C PHE A 205 21.32 4.66 -17.04
N THR A 206 20.59 3.60 -17.43
CA THR A 206 19.13 3.63 -17.54
C THR A 206 18.48 3.86 -16.18
N MET A 207 17.70 4.93 -16.08
CA MET A 207 16.90 5.21 -14.90
C MET A 207 15.55 4.51 -14.97
N GLU A 208 15.22 3.77 -13.92
CA GLU A 208 13.91 3.17 -13.70
C GLU A 208 13.22 3.84 -12.51
N PHE A 209 11.89 3.93 -12.57
CA PHE A 209 11.06 4.61 -11.56
C PHE A 209 9.94 3.69 -11.05
N GLN A 210 10.27 2.48 -10.63
CA GLN A 210 9.31 1.50 -10.09
C GLN A 210 8.70 1.96 -8.78
N ASN A 211 9.52 2.53 -7.88
CA ASN A 211 9.09 2.90 -6.53
C ASN A 211 8.35 4.25 -6.46
N HIS A 212 7.93 4.81 -7.60
CA HIS A 212 7.21 6.09 -7.77
C HIS A 212 7.33 7.07 -6.59
N SER A 213 8.46 7.77 -6.50
CA SER A 213 8.69 8.81 -5.50
C SER A 213 8.97 10.13 -6.20
N SER A 214 8.11 11.11 -5.97
CA SER A 214 8.22 12.45 -6.53
C SER A 214 7.85 13.52 -5.50
N VAL A 215 8.49 14.69 -5.59
CA VAL A 215 8.15 15.83 -4.73
C VAL A 215 8.16 17.15 -5.49
N LEU A 216 7.15 17.99 -5.28
CA LEU A 216 7.11 19.35 -5.82
C LEU A 216 7.63 20.36 -4.78
N VAL A 217 8.78 20.98 -5.06
CA VAL A 217 9.39 22.00 -4.22
C VAL A 217 9.01 23.38 -4.75
N GLY A 218 8.46 24.20 -3.85
CA GLY A 218 7.95 25.52 -4.20
C GLY A 218 6.82 25.43 -5.23
N ARG A 219 7.03 26.06 -6.40
CA ARG A 219 6.03 26.08 -7.50
C ARG A 219 6.58 25.65 -8.85
N SER A 220 7.89 25.41 -8.94
CA SER A 220 8.58 25.29 -10.23
C SER A 220 9.51 24.09 -10.34
N LEU A 221 9.86 23.42 -9.24
CA LEU A 221 10.86 22.35 -9.25
C LEU A 221 10.22 21.04 -8.82
N LEU A 222 10.19 20.08 -9.74
CA LEU A 222 9.65 18.76 -9.50
C LEU A 222 10.79 17.75 -9.48
N TYR A 223 10.90 16.99 -8.40
CA TYR A 223 11.96 16.01 -8.21
C TYR A 223 11.41 14.59 -8.32
N PHE A 224 12.23 13.68 -8.86
CA PHE A 224 11.91 12.27 -9.00
C PHE A 224 13.09 11.42 -8.54
N LEU A 225 12.82 10.38 -7.76
CA LEU A 225 13.82 9.44 -7.30
C LEU A 225 13.75 8.17 -8.16
N SER A 226 14.88 7.85 -8.80
CA SER A 226 15.05 6.58 -9.51
C SER A 226 15.36 5.43 -8.56
N ASP A 227 15.09 4.21 -8.98
CA ASP A 227 15.38 3.00 -8.19
C ASP A 227 16.89 2.75 -8.00
N GLY A 228 17.72 3.44 -8.80
CA GLY A 228 19.18 3.49 -8.65
C GLY A 228 19.67 4.47 -7.58
N GLY A 229 18.76 5.24 -6.96
CA GLY A 229 19.08 6.24 -5.94
C GLY A 229 19.45 7.62 -6.51
N THR A 230 19.41 7.81 -7.82
CA THR A 230 19.66 9.12 -8.44
C THR A 230 18.40 9.99 -8.40
N ILE A 231 18.56 11.27 -8.05
CA ILE A 231 17.47 12.24 -7.99
C ILE A 231 17.51 13.09 -9.26
N LEU A 232 16.40 13.13 -9.99
CA LEU A 232 16.20 14.03 -11.12
C LEU A 232 15.43 15.26 -10.68
N GLU A 233 15.88 16.43 -11.14
CA GLU A 233 15.17 17.69 -11.04
C GLU A 233 14.61 18.07 -12.42
N TYR A 234 13.33 18.41 -12.46
CA TYR A 234 12.66 18.97 -13.61
C TYR A 234 12.15 20.37 -13.28
N ASN A 235 12.65 21.37 -13.99
CA ASN A 235 12.20 22.75 -13.85
C ASN A 235 10.97 22.99 -14.75
N LEU A 236 9.81 23.28 -14.16
CA LEU A 236 8.54 23.47 -14.86
C LEU A 236 8.55 24.67 -15.82
N ASP A 237 9.32 25.72 -15.51
CA ASP A 237 9.35 26.96 -16.28
C ASP A 237 10.23 26.84 -17.53
N SER A 238 11.40 26.21 -17.39
CA SER A 238 12.40 26.06 -18.46
C SER A 238 12.36 24.71 -19.16
N GLY A 239 11.78 23.69 -18.52
CA GLY A 239 11.77 22.31 -18.96
C GLY A 239 13.13 21.60 -18.84
N VAL A 240 14.11 22.20 -18.17
CA VAL A 240 15.47 21.65 -18.02
C VAL A 240 15.45 20.47 -17.05
N LEU A 241 16.22 19.43 -17.40
CA LEU A 241 16.50 18.27 -16.56
C LEU A 241 17.90 18.38 -15.96
N ALA A 242 17.98 18.28 -14.64
CA ALA A 242 19.24 18.20 -13.90
C ALA A 242 19.28 16.93 -13.05
N VAL A 243 20.49 16.44 -12.77
CA VAL A 243 20.73 15.30 -11.89
C VAL A 243 21.34 15.82 -10.60
N LEU A 244 20.80 15.36 -9.48
CA LEU A 244 21.32 15.61 -8.16
C LEU A 244 21.83 14.30 -7.57
N ASP A 245 23.00 14.38 -6.93
CA ASP A 245 23.48 13.29 -6.09
C ASP A 245 22.59 13.14 -4.86
N ARG A 246 22.49 11.91 -4.36
CA ARG A 246 21.81 11.55 -3.11
C ARG A 246 22.66 11.91 -1.87
N PRO A 247 22.08 11.89 -0.65
CA PRO A 247 22.86 12.00 0.58
C PRO A 247 24.00 10.96 0.64
N PRO A 248 25.09 11.23 1.39
CA PRO A 248 26.21 10.30 1.54
C PRO A 248 25.77 8.92 2.03
N ASP A 249 26.23 7.87 1.36
CA ASP A 249 25.85 6.48 1.61
C ASP A 249 26.81 5.82 2.62
N ASP A 250 26.66 6.12 3.92
CA ASP A 250 27.52 5.55 4.96
C ASP A 250 27.11 4.12 5.38
N TYR A 251 25.93 3.64 4.99
CA TYR A 251 25.36 2.39 5.55
C TYR A 251 24.64 1.48 4.52
N GLY A 252 25.36 0.89 3.56
CA GLY A 252 24.98 -0.39 2.90
C GLY A 252 23.96 -0.36 1.75
N ARG A 253 23.85 -1.48 1.00
CA ARG A 253 23.02 -1.61 -0.22
C ARG A 253 21.59 -2.07 0.08
N GLY A 254 20.60 -1.20 -0.11
CA GLY A 254 19.19 -1.58 -0.21
C GLY A 254 18.42 -0.63 -1.14
N ARG A 255 17.83 -1.16 -2.23
CA ARG A 255 17.20 -0.38 -3.32
C ARG A 255 15.92 0.39 -2.94
N GLN A 256 15.33 0.11 -1.78
CA GLN A 256 14.02 0.64 -1.35
C GLN A 256 14.11 1.58 -0.13
N ARG A 257 15.31 1.96 0.32
CA ARG A 257 15.47 2.68 1.60
C ARG A 257 15.03 4.15 1.58
N PHE A 258 15.02 4.76 0.40
CA PHE A 258 14.87 6.20 0.25
C PHE A 258 13.50 6.57 -0.30
N ASN A 259 12.94 7.66 0.21
CA ASN A 259 11.82 8.36 -0.41
C ASN A 259 12.05 9.87 -0.37
N LEU A 260 11.60 10.58 -1.40
CA LEU A 260 11.62 12.03 -1.39
C LEU A 260 10.58 12.57 -0.41
N MET A 261 10.93 13.67 0.24
CA MET A 261 10.02 14.40 1.11
C MET A 261 10.24 15.91 0.99
N LEU A 262 9.30 16.68 1.52
CA LEU A 262 9.51 18.11 1.76
C LEU A 262 10.22 18.29 3.11
N ALA A 263 11.30 19.06 3.10
CA ALA A 263 11.93 19.52 4.34
C ALA A 263 11.05 20.58 5.03
N GLU A 264 11.33 20.85 6.31
CA GLU A 264 10.51 21.77 7.12
C GLU A 264 10.55 23.22 6.62
N ASP A 265 11.64 23.59 5.92
CA ASP A 265 11.80 24.87 5.24
C ASP A 265 11.09 24.92 3.87
N GLY A 266 10.39 23.83 3.48
CA GLY A 266 9.75 23.67 2.18
C GLY A 266 10.71 23.30 1.05
N GLY A 267 11.99 23.03 1.37
CA GLY A 267 13.00 22.58 0.43
C GLY A 267 12.94 21.08 0.14
N LEU A 268 13.88 20.62 -0.69
CA LEU A 268 14.03 19.19 -1.01
C LEU A 268 14.59 18.43 0.21
N GLY A 269 13.93 17.33 0.57
CA GLY A 269 14.39 16.39 1.58
C GLY A 269 14.38 14.94 1.08
N VAL A 270 15.12 14.10 1.79
CA VAL A 270 15.15 12.64 1.58
C VAL A 270 14.96 11.98 2.93
N ALA A 271 14.03 11.04 2.98
CA ALA A 271 13.83 10.17 4.13
C ALA A 271 14.46 8.80 3.85
N GLU A 272 15.24 8.32 4.82
CA GLU A 272 15.93 7.05 4.75
C GLU A 272 15.60 6.21 5.99
N ALA A 273 15.23 4.95 5.78
CA ALA A 273 14.95 3.99 6.84
C ALA A 273 16.12 3.00 6.97
N ILE A 274 16.82 3.03 8.11
CA ILE A 274 17.90 2.10 8.45
C ILE A 274 17.65 1.55 9.86
N ASP A 275 17.72 0.23 10.02
CA ASP A 275 17.60 -0.51 11.28
C ASP A 275 16.32 -0.27 12.09
N PHE A 276 16.23 0.85 12.81
CA PHE A 276 15.08 1.36 13.56
C PHE A 276 15.07 2.89 13.60
N GLN A 277 15.75 3.53 12.65
CA GLN A 277 15.89 4.97 12.61
C GLN A 277 15.40 5.50 11.28
N LEU A 278 14.53 6.50 11.36
CA LEU A 278 14.14 7.29 10.21
C LEU A 278 15.06 8.52 10.16
N ILE A 279 16.04 8.46 9.25
CA ILE A 279 17.03 9.50 9.02
C ILE A 279 16.49 10.47 7.99
N LEU A 280 16.38 11.74 8.36
CA LEU A 280 15.81 12.78 7.53
C LEU A 280 16.89 13.76 7.09
N TRP A 281 17.14 13.79 5.79
CA TRP A 281 18.10 14.68 5.15
C TRP A 281 17.36 15.85 4.52
N LYS A 282 17.99 17.04 4.54
CA LYS A 282 17.53 18.21 3.79
C LYS A 282 18.66 18.74 2.92
N ARG A 283 18.29 19.33 1.78
CA ARG A 283 19.23 19.98 0.88
C ARG A 283 19.28 21.47 1.20
N GLU A 284 20.39 21.91 1.80
CA GLU A 284 20.62 23.33 2.05
C GLU A 284 21.29 23.96 0.83
N ALA A 285 20.69 25.04 0.33
CA ALA A 285 21.38 25.93 -0.59
C ALA A 285 22.52 26.61 0.18
N SER A 286 23.76 26.40 -0.26
CA SER A 286 24.84 27.27 0.20
C SER A 286 24.71 28.62 -0.49
N ASP A 287 25.35 29.63 0.08
CA ASP A 287 25.62 30.95 -0.47
C ASP A 287 26.49 30.94 -1.75
N GLY A 288 26.68 29.76 -2.38
CA GLY A 288 27.34 29.51 -3.66
C GLY A 288 26.66 28.38 -4.46
N THR A 289 27.39 27.76 -5.41
CA THR A 289 26.87 26.69 -6.29
C THR A 289 26.82 25.29 -5.65
N ASP A 290 27.34 25.12 -4.43
CA ASP A 290 27.48 23.82 -3.78
C ASP A 290 26.36 23.61 -2.76
N ALA A 291 25.14 23.42 -3.23
CA ALA A 291 24.04 22.96 -2.38
C ALA A 291 24.35 21.55 -1.86
N ARG A 292 24.39 21.37 -0.54
CA ARG A 292 24.81 20.11 0.10
C ARG A 292 23.68 19.47 0.88
N TRP A 293 23.74 18.15 1.00
CA TRP A 293 22.90 17.41 1.93
C TRP A 293 23.39 17.62 3.35
N VAL A 294 22.46 17.95 4.24
CA VAL A 294 22.72 18.01 5.67
C VAL A 294 21.71 17.14 6.39
N LEU A 295 22.17 16.47 7.45
CA LEU A 295 21.30 15.74 8.34
C LEU A 295 20.38 16.73 9.04
N SER A 296 19.07 16.60 8.84
CA SER A 296 18.07 17.45 9.47
C SER A 296 17.73 16.93 10.87
N ARG A 297 17.34 15.66 10.97
CA ARG A 297 16.99 14.99 12.22
C ARG A 297 17.01 13.47 12.06
N ILE A 298 17.05 12.76 13.18
CA ILE A 298 16.86 11.31 13.27
C ILE A 298 15.66 11.07 14.16
N VAL A 299 14.66 10.33 13.67
CA VAL A 299 13.52 9.89 14.47
C VAL A 299 13.76 8.45 14.86
N ASP A 300 13.87 8.21 16.16
CA ASP A 300 14.07 6.87 16.71
C ASP A 300 12.75 6.10 16.71
N MET A 301 12.75 4.94 16.06
CA MET A 301 11.60 4.06 15.98
C MET A 301 11.59 3.04 17.14
N ASP A 302 12.69 2.88 17.88
CA ASP A 302 12.81 1.96 19.03
C ASP A 302 11.82 2.32 20.15
N SER A 303 11.47 3.61 20.30
CA SER A 303 10.46 4.03 21.29
C SER A 303 9.04 3.58 20.95
N PHE A 304 8.80 3.13 19.71
CA PHE A 304 7.47 2.74 19.23
C PHE A 304 7.32 1.22 19.06
N PHE A 305 8.41 0.44 19.00
CA PHE A 305 8.38 -0.96 18.52
C PHE A 305 9.25 -1.94 19.32
N ASP A 306 8.86 -3.22 19.33
CA ASP A 306 9.76 -4.32 19.70
C ASP A 306 10.88 -4.45 18.62
N PRO A 307 12.13 -4.79 19.00
CA PRO A 307 13.28 -4.76 18.09
C PRO A 307 13.20 -5.86 17.04
N VAL A 308 12.53 -5.55 15.94
CA VAL A 308 12.37 -6.39 14.75
C VAL A 308 12.69 -5.57 13.49
N THR A 309 13.61 -6.06 12.65
CA THR A 309 14.19 -5.38 11.46
C THR A 309 13.21 -4.46 10.72
N LEU A 310 13.46 -3.13 10.74
CA LEU A 310 12.72 -2.12 9.99
C LEU A 310 12.90 -2.35 8.48
N ALA A 311 11.82 -2.14 7.75
CA ALA A 311 11.72 -2.29 6.31
C ALA A 311 11.49 -0.89 5.66
N PRO A 312 11.44 -0.79 4.31
CA PRO A 312 11.67 0.46 3.59
C PRO A 312 10.63 1.56 3.83
N VAL A 313 11.01 2.80 3.47
CA VAL A 313 10.08 3.93 3.35
C VAL A 313 9.24 3.75 2.09
N LEU A 314 7.92 3.61 2.25
CA LEU A 314 7.02 3.24 1.16
C LEU A 314 6.30 4.40 0.48
N GLY A 315 6.36 5.62 1.03
CA GLY A 315 5.70 6.78 0.43
C GLY A 315 5.64 8.01 1.33
N PHE A 316 5.45 9.17 0.71
CA PHE A 316 5.32 10.47 1.38
C PHE A 316 4.00 11.16 1.02
N ALA A 317 3.28 11.63 2.03
CA ALA A 317 2.03 12.34 1.91
C ALA A 317 2.27 13.86 1.99
N GLU A 318 2.62 14.49 0.87
CA GLU A 318 3.08 15.89 0.81
C GLU A 318 2.20 16.89 1.58
N GLY A 319 0.89 16.86 1.35
CA GLY A 319 -0.02 17.81 1.99
C GLY A 319 -0.22 17.59 3.49
N ALA A 320 0.10 16.39 4.00
CA ALA A 320 -0.05 16.01 5.40
C ALA A 320 1.30 15.94 6.14
N ASN A 321 2.42 16.12 5.42
CA ASN A 321 3.78 15.94 5.94
C ASN A 321 3.96 14.63 6.74
N ALA A 322 3.49 13.53 6.17
CA ALA A 322 3.53 12.22 6.81
C ALA A 322 4.23 11.19 5.92
N ILE A 323 4.99 10.29 6.53
CA ILE A 323 5.72 9.22 5.85
C ILE A 323 5.14 7.86 6.22
N PHE A 324 5.13 6.95 5.25
CA PHE A 324 4.78 5.56 5.47
C PHE A 324 6.03 4.69 5.59
N VAL A 325 6.13 3.96 6.70
CA VAL A 325 7.26 3.06 6.99
C VAL A 325 6.71 1.67 7.25
N LYS A 326 7.35 0.66 6.65
CA LYS A 326 6.99 -0.74 6.84
C LYS A 326 7.85 -1.38 7.93
N ILE A 327 7.21 -2.14 8.79
CA ILE A 327 7.82 -3.12 9.68
C ILE A 327 7.25 -4.49 9.27
N ILE A 328 7.95 -5.59 9.57
CA ILE A 328 7.69 -6.96 9.03
C ILE A 328 6.20 -7.28 8.78
N TYR A 329 5.31 -7.00 9.74
CA TYR A 329 3.88 -7.29 9.61
C TYR A 329 2.96 -6.06 9.68
N SER A 330 3.50 -4.84 9.75
CA SER A 330 2.70 -3.64 10.02
C SER A 330 3.19 -2.43 9.23
N LEU A 331 2.23 -1.67 8.72
CA LEU A 331 2.43 -0.39 8.06
C LEU A 331 2.15 0.74 9.04
N PHE A 332 3.14 1.61 9.22
CA PHE A 332 3.05 2.79 10.07
C PHE A 332 2.94 4.05 9.23
N MET A 333 2.14 4.98 9.70
CA MET A 333 2.17 6.37 9.28
C MET A 333 2.82 7.18 10.39
N VAL A 334 3.89 7.88 10.06
CA VAL A 334 4.62 8.78 10.96
C VAL A 334 4.35 10.22 10.52
N GLU A 335 3.74 11.01 11.40
CA GLU A 335 3.59 12.45 11.18
C GLU A 335 4.89 13.16 11.55
N LEU A 336 5.55 13.81 10.59
CA LEU A 336 6.91 14.30 10.80
C LEU A 336 7.02 15.48 11.76
N GLN A 337 5.94 16.27 11.94
CA GLN A 337 5.95 17.42 12.84
C GLN A 337 5.77 17.03 14.31
N SER A 338 4.91 16.05 14.57
CA SER A 338 4.56 15.60 15.93
C SER A 338 5.38 14.37 16.35
N GLU A 339 6.07 13.74 15.39
CA GLU A 339 6.78 12.47 15.53
C GLU A 339 5.88 11.36 16.07
N GLN A 340 4.57 11.47 15.88
CA GLN A 340 3.61 10.44 16.28
C GLN A 340 3.49 9.39 15.18
N ALA A 341 3.67 8.13 15.57
CA ALA A 341 3.44 6.98 14.71
C ALA A 341 2.08 6.34 15.02
N LYS A 342 1.35 5.92 13.98
CA LYS A 342 0.15 5.10 14.12
C LYS A 342 0.17 3.92 13.16
N ILE A 343 -0.32 2.78 13.63
CA ILE A 343 -0.56 1.60 12.79
C ILE A 343 -1.72 1.90 11.86
N VAL A 344 -1.51 1.67 10.57
CA VAL A 344 -2.55 1.84 9.55
C VAL A 344 -3.11 0.49 9.10
N CYS A 345 -2.25 -0.50 8.92
CA CYS A 345 -2.64 -1.83 8.45
C CYS A 345 -1.63 -2.87 8.94
N SER A 346 -2.10 -4.07 9.28
CA SER A 346 -1.25 -5.24 9.48
C SER A 346 -1.27 -6.09 8.20
N SER A 347 -0.34 -5.82 7.27
CA SER A 347 -0.23 -6.55 6.00
C SER A 347 1.23 -6.73 5.59
N PRO A 348 1.62 -7.94 5.15
CA PRO A 348 3.01 -8.26 4.81
C PRO A 348 3.46 -7.73 3.43
N GLY A 349 2.54 -7.23 2.59
CA GLY A 349 2.76 -7.20 1.13
C GLY A 349 3.29 -5.93 0.48
N PHE A 350 2.99 -4.71 0.96
CA PHE A 350 3.14 -3.51 0.12
C PHE A 350 4.58 -3.24 -0.39
N CYS A 351 4.69 -2.85 -1.67
CA CYS A 351 5.95 -2.49 -2.36
C CYS A 351 6.11 -0.98 -2.54
N ASN A 352 5.03 -0.27 -2.88
CA ASN A 352 4.99 1.18 -2.90
C ASN A 352 3.58 1.70 -2.55
N LEU A 353 3.51 2.89 -1.95
CA LEU A 353 2.26 3.52 -1.51
C LEU A 353 2.13 4.92 -2.10
N ILE A 354 0.96 5.20 -2.67
CA ILE A 354 0.58 6.53 -3.16
C ILE A 354 -0.47 7.12 -2.21
N PRO A 355 -0.10 8.02 -1.29
CA PRO A 355 -1.02 8.57 -0.30
C PRO A 355 -2.05 9.50 -0.93
N VAL A 356 -3.30 9.38 -0.51
CA VAL A 356 -4.38 10.27 -0.93
C VAL A 356 -4.66 11.28 0.18
N VAL A 357 -4.31 12.53 -0.08
CA VAL A 357 -4.41 13.63 0.88
C VAL A 357 -5.49 14.62 0.45
N GLY A 358 -6.36 15.02 1.38
CA GLY A 358 -7.37 16.04 1.10
C GLY A 358 -8.55 16.03 2.06
N PHE A 359 -9.36 17.09 2.02
CA PHE A 359 -10.58 17.18 2.82
C PHE A 359 -11.71 16.40 2.16
N TYR A 360 -12.21 15.37 2.83
CA TYR A 360 -13.34 14.61 2.34
C TYR A 360 -14.62 15.44 2.40
N THR A 361 -15.32 15.53 1.27
CA THR A 361 -16.66 16.13 1.17
C THR A 361 -17.50 15.24 0.26
N PRO A 362 -18.61 14.66 0.73
CA PRO A 362 -19.40 13.72 -0.07
C PRO A 362 -19.87 14.40 -1.36
N HIS A 363 -19.59 13.85 -2.54
CA HIS A 363 -20.10 14.43 -3.79
C HIS A 363 -21.41 13.75 -4.23
N SER A 364 -22.40 14.54 -4.62
CA SER A 364 -23.65 14.00 -5.18
C SER A 364 -23.41 13.64 -6.64
N ARG A 365 -23.40 12.33 -6.96
CA ARG A 365 -23.25 11.80 -8.33
C ARG A 365 -24.46 12.08 -9.25
N LEU A 366 -25.19 13.17 -9.05
CA LEU A 366 -26.38 13.50 -9.83
C LEU A 366 -26.08 14.65 -10.79
N GLN A 367 -26.20 14.35 -12.09
CA GLN A 367 -26.09 15.19 -13.30
C GLN A 367 -24.75 15.14 -14.05
N VAL A 368 -24.60 14.13 -14.90
CA VAL A 368 -23.89 14.27 -16.17
C VAL A 368 -24.97 14.59 -17.22
N PRO A 369 -24.95 15.76 -17.88
CA PRO A 369 -25.73 15.98 -19.09
C PRO A 369 -25.21 15.02 -20.15
N GLY A 370 -26.11 14.30 -20.84
CA GLY A 370 -25.77 13.28 -21.83
C GLY A 370 -24.70 13.72 -22.82
N GLY A 371 -23.46 13.32 -22.55
CA GLY A 371 -22.38 13.20 -23.50
C GLY A 371 -22.11 11.72 -23.65
N GLU A 372 -22.05 11.25 -24.89
CA GLU A 372 -21.97 9.84 -25.27
C GLU A 372 -20.93 9.08 -24.42
N HIS A 373 -21.44 8.24 -23.52
CA HIS A 373 -20.67 7.15 -22.98
C HIS A 373 -20.35 6.20 -24.13
N HIS A 374 -19.19 6.37 -24.75
CA HIS A 374 -18.50 5.27 -25.39
C HIS A 374 -17.97 4.33 -24.30
N SER A 375 -18.89 3.63 -23.66
CA SER A 375 -18.59 2.34 -23.06
C SER A 375 -18.17 1.41 -24.21
N PRO A 376 -17.04 0.71 -24.15
CA PRO A 376 -16.81 -0.43 -25.02
C PRO A 376 -17.97 -1.41 -24.82
N ALA A 377 -18.71 -1.70 -25.89
CA ALA A 377 -19.84 -2.61 -25.87
C ALA A 377 -19.42 -4.04 -25.44
N PRO A 378 -20.36 -4.87 -24.96
CA PRO A 378 -20.07 -6.08 -24.18
C PRO A 378 -19.67 -7.26 -25.08
N TRP A 379 -18.42 -7.73 -24.94
CA TRP A 379 -17.95 -8.99 -25.53
C TRP A 379 -18.34 -10.21 -24.68
N LEU A 380 -19.63 -10.44 -24.43
CA LEU A 380 -20.06 -11.57 -23.60
C LEU A 380 -21.28 -12.35 -24.10
N LYS A 381 -21.50 -12.43 -25.42
CA LYS A 381 -22.40 -13.44 -26.01
C LYS A 381 -21.92 -13.92 -27.38
N GLN A 382 -20.79 -14.62 -27.42
CA GLN A 382 -20.52 -15.73 -28.35
C GLN A 382 -19.12 -16.31 -28.09
N LEU A 383 -19.00 -17.09 -27.02
CA LEU A 383 -18.09 -18.23 -26.96
C LEU A 383 -18.65 -19.17 -25.91
N GLY A 384 -19.40 -20.16 -26.41
CA GLY A 384 -19.93 -21.23 -25.60
C GLY A 384 -18.80 -22.10 -25.03
N ARG A 385 -19.02 -22.56 -23.80
CA ARG A 385 -18.56 -23.82 -23.18
C ARG A 385 -17.09 -24.22 -23.39
N GLY A 386 -16.37 -24.21 -22.26
CA GLY A 386 -15.27 -25.13 -21.96
C GLY A 386 -13.88 -24.58 -22.31
N GLY A 387 -13.09 -24.21 -21.29
CA GLY A 387 -11.65 -23.99 -21.51
C GLY A 387 -10.90 -23.22 -20.42
N GLN A 388 -11.50 -22.23 -19.75
CA GLN A 388 -10.73 -21.33 -18.86
C GLN A 388 -10.63 -21.73 -17.40
N GLN A 389 -11.41 -22.71 -16.92
CA GLN A 389 -11.33 -23.16 -15.52
C GLN A 389 -10.04 -23.96 -15.23
N GLY A 390 -9.57 -24.76 -16.21
CA GLY A 390 -8.35 -25.56 -16.05
C GLY A 390 -7.06 -24.75 -15.93
N VAL A 391 -6.97 -23.56 -16.56
CA VAL A 391 -5.75 -22.74 -16.56
C VAL A 391 -5.52 -22.02 -15.22
N TRP A 392 -6.61 -21.69 -14.49
CA TRP A 392 -6.53 -21.11 -13.14
C TRP A 392 -6.23 -22.16 -12.07
N GLU A 393 -6.72 -23.38 -12.28
CA GLU A 393 -6.47 -24.55 -11.45
C GLU A 393 -5.00 -25.01 -11.55
N GLU A 394 -4.43 -25.03 -12.75
CA GLU A 394 -3.04 -25.43 -13.00
C GLU A 394 -2.01 -24.45 -12.40
N LYS A 395 -2.22 -23.12 -12.54
CA LYS A 395 -1.33 -22.10 -11.93
C LYS A 395 -1.38 -22.07 -10.40
N SER A 396 -2.53 -22.41 -9.81
CA SER A 396 -2.68 -22.52 -8.36
C SER A 396 -1.90 -23.71 -7.81
N LEU A 397 -1.82 -24.81 -8.57
CA LEU A 397 -1.03 -26.00 -8.21
C LEU A 397 0.47 -25.78 -8.37
N GLU A 398 0.90 -25.06 -9.41
CA GLU A 398 2.30 -24.65 -9.58
C GLU A 398 2.77 -23.82 -8.38
N TRP A 399 1.96 -22.83 -7.95
CA TRP A 399 2.24 -22.04 -6.75
C TRP A 399 2.27 -22.88 -5.46
N ALA A 400 1.33 -23.82 -5.31
CA ALA A 400 1.34 -24.75 -4.18
C ALA A 400 2.57 -25.69 -4.19
N GLN A 401 3.17 -25.96 -5.34
CA GLN A 401 4.42 -26.73 -5.43
C GLN A 401 5.62 -25.88 -5.00
N VAL A 402 5.70 -24.62 -5.44
CA VAL A 402 6.77 -23.69 -5.02
C VAL A 402 6.78 -23.49 -3.51
N LEU A 403 5.62 -23.20 -2.90
CA LEU A 403 5.48 -23.06 -1.44
C LEU A 403 5.81 -24.36 -0.68
N PHE A 404 5.54 -25.51 -1.29
CA PHE A 404 5.87 -26.80 -0.69
C PHE A 404 7.39 -27.02 -0.66
N ASP A 405 8.09 -26.70 -1.74
CA ASP A 405 9.53 -26.82 -1.84
C ASP A 405 10.24 -25.83 -0.89
N GLU A 406 9.71 -24.60 -0.78
CA GLU A 406 10.18 -23.60 0.18
C GLU A 406 10.01 -24.06 1.64
N GLY A 407 8.84 -24.61 1.99
CA GLY A 407 8.62 -25.21 3.30
C GLY A 407 9.57 -26.38 3.58
N CYS A 408 9.90 -27.21 2.58
CA CYS A 408 10.87 -28.28 2.72
C CYS A 408 12.31 -27.78 2.95
N MET A 409 12.71 -26.65 2.36
CA MET A 409 14.00 -26.02 2.64
C MET A 409 14.05 -25.45 4.07
N ALA A 410 12.98 -24.78 4.50
CA ALA A 410 12.88 -24.17 5.83
C ALA A 410 12.96 -25.19 6.99
N ILE A 411 12.54 -26.46 6.77
CA ILE A 411 12.76 -27.55 7.74
C ILE A 411 14.24 -27.70 8.11
N ASN A 412 15.15 -27.53 7.14
CA ASN A 412 16.59 -27.68 7.35
C ASN A 412 17.20 -26.46 8.07
N GLU A 413 16.56 -25.29 7.98
CA GLU A 413 16.99 -24.02 8.59
C GLU A 413 16.47 -23.81 10.01
N LYS A 414 15.66 -24.76 10.52
CA LYS A 414 15.04 -24.78 11.87
C LYS A 414 14.03 -23.67 12.16
N ASP A 415 13.50 -22.97 11.16
CA ASP A 415 12.35 -22.08 11.35
C ASP A 415 11.03 -22.87 11.27
N LEU A 416 10.63 -23.46 12.40
CA LEU A 416 9.46 -24.33 12.49
C LEU A 416 8.13 -23.58 12.39
N ALA A 417 8.09 -22.27 12.70
CA ALA A 417 6.87 -21.47 12.59
C ALA A 417 6.58 -21.12 11.13
N TYR A 418 7.60 -20.65 10.40
CA TYR A 418 7.51 -20.39 8.96
C TYR A 418 7.17 -21.66 8.18
N THR A 419 7.82 -22.77 8.52
CA THR A 419 7.56 -24.09 7.92
C THR A 419 6.09 -24.51 8.06
N ALA A 420 5.50 -24.34 9.26
CA ALA A 420 4.11 -24.71 9.51
C ALA A 420 3.12 -23.86 8.69
N ASP A 421 3.39 -22.56 8.55
CA ASP A 421 2.55 -21.67 7.74
C ASP A 421 2.65 -21.97 6.23
N CYS A 422 3.83 -22.29 5.72
CA CYS A 422 4.01 -22.73 4.34
C CYS A 422 3.14 -23.96 4.05
N PHE A 423 3.24 -25.01 4.87
CA PHE A 423 2.46 -26.23 4.63
C PHE A 423 0.97 -26.05 4.87
N ARG A 424 0.54 -25.16 5.77
CA ARG A 424 -0.88 -24.79 5.93
C ARG A 424 -1.42 -24.18 4.63
N HIS A 425 -0.68 -23.27 4.02
CA HIS A 425 -1.10 -22.59 2.78
C HIS A 425 -1.14 -23.54 1.59
N VAL A 426 -0.12 -24.40 1.45
CA VAL A 426 -0.11 -25.46 0.43
C VAL A 426 -1.29 -26.41 0.61
N LEU A 427 -1.61 -26.76 1.86
CA LEU A 427 -2.72 -27.67 2.17
C LEU A 427 -4.06 -27.05 1.79
N GLU A 428 -4.29 -25.78 2.12
CA GLU A 428 -5.52 -25.07 1.74
C GLU A 428 -5.73 -25.06 0.21
N ILE A 429 -4.67 -24.85 -0.56
CA ILE A 429 -4.73 -24.85 -2.03
C ILE A 429 -5.01 -26.26 -2.57
N ARG A 430 -4.26 -27.26 -2.12
CA ARG A 430 -4.41 -28.66 -2.59
C ARG A 430 -5.75 -29.26 -2.17
N VAL A 431 -6.27 -28.95 -0.98
CA VAL A 431 -7.59 -29.40 -0.52
C VAL A 431 -8.72 -28.75 -1.31
N ARG A 432 -8.60 -27.47 -1.68
CA ARG A 432 -9.57 -26.80 -2.56
C ARG A 432 -9.58 -27.40 -3.97
N HIS A 433 -8.43 -27.86 -4.46
CA HIS A 433 -8.26 -28.39 -5.81
C HIS A 433 -8.63 -29.88 -5.92
N TYR A 434 -8.03 -30.75 -5.10
CA TYR A 434 -8.20 -32.20 -5.17
C TYR A 434 -9.27 -32.73 -4.21
N GLY A 435 -9.61 -31.97 -3.17
CA GLY A 435 -10.48 -32.39 -2.07
C GLY A 435 -9.71 -32.85 -0.83
N GLY A 436 -10.35 -32.76 0.34
CA GLY A 436 -9.71 -32.99 1.65
C GLY A 436 -9.19 -34.40 1.93
N LEU A 437 -9.55 -35.39 1.10
CA LEU A 437 -9.17 -36.80 1.27
C LEU A 437 -8.46 -37.37 0.02
N ALA A 438 -8.01 -36.50 -0.88
CA ALA A 438 -7.33 -36.91 -2.10
C ALA A 438 -5.87 -37.35 -1.84
N PRO A 439 -5.36 -38.36 -2.57
CA PRO A 439 -4.00 -38.87 -2.37
C PRO A 439 -2.89 -37.83 -2.57
N GLU A 440 -3.14 -36.78 -3.37
CA GLU A 440 -2.25 -35.67 -3.66
C GLU A 440 -2.03 -34.76 -2.43
N CYS A 441 -2.99 -34.72 -1.49
CA CYS A 441 -2.91 -33.95 -0.25
C CYS A 441 -2.13 -34.68 0.86
N ALA A 442 -1.96 -36.01 0.74
CA ALA A 442 -1.39 -36.84 1.79
C ALA A 442 0.00 -36.38 2.25
N ASN A 443 0.85 -36.00 1.30
CA ASN A 443 2.21 -35.58 1.59
C ASN A 443 2.22 -34.24 2.35
N THR A 444 1.36 -33.30 1.94
CA THR A 444 1.24 -31.99 2.62
C THR A 444 0.69 -32.13 4.04
N PHE A 445 -0.31 -33.01 4.26
CA PHE A 445 -0.80 -33.32 5.60
C PHE A 445 0.30 -33.92 6.50
N TYR A 446 1.17 -34.78 5.95
CA TYR A 446 2.30 -35.35 6.69
C TYR A 446 3.34 -34.29 7.07
N HIS A 447 3.79 -33.48 6.12
CA HIS A 447 4.80 -32.43 6.38
C HIS A 447 4.28 -31.34 7.30
N TYR A 448 3.00 -30.94 7.17
CA TYR A 448 2.38 -30.00 8.09
C TYR A 448 2.30 -30.54 9.52
N GLY A 449 1.83 -31.78 9.68
CA GLY A 449 1.78 -32.43 11.00
C GLY A 449 3.16 -32.68 11.62
N GLY A 450 4.17 -32.96 10.80
CA GLY A 450 5.56 -33.07 11.24
C GLY A 450 6.14 -31.74 11.73
N ALA A 451 5.89 -30.65 11.02
CA ALA A 451 6.33 -29.30 11.43
C ALA A 451 5.72 -28.89 12.77
N LEU A 452 4.42 -29.13 12.96
CA LEU A 452 3.71 -28.87 14.23
C LEU A 452 4.25 -29.74 15.39
N LEU A 453 4.57 -31.01 15.13
CA LEU A 453 5.18 -31.89 16.13
C LEU A 453 6.57 -31.42 16.55
N CYS A 454 7.40 -30.98 15.60
CA CYS A 454 8.70 -30.39 15.91
C CYS A 454 8.56 -29.11 16.74
N LYS A 455 7.59 -28.25 16.40
CA LYS A 455 7.30 -27.01 17.13
C LYS A 455 6.89 -27.29 18.59
N ALA A 456 6.00 -28.26 18.81
CA ALA A 456 5.59 -28.69 20.15
C ALA A 456 6.76 -29.26 20.98
N ARG A 457 7.72 -29.97 20.34
CA ARG A 457 8.92 -30.49 21.02
C ARG A 457 9.87 -29.39 21.47
N GLU A 458 10.09 -28.38 20.64
CA GLU A 458 10.95 -27.25 21.02
C GLU A 458 10.37 -26.46 22.19
N ALA A 459 9.04 -26.32 22.24
CA ALA A 459 8.36 -25.71 23.36
C ALA A 459 8.51 -26.54 24.65
N ALA A 460 8.32 -27.87 24.57
CA ALA A 460 8.54 -28.78 25.69
C ALA A 460 9.99 -28.78 26.21
N ASN A 461 10.98 -28.72 25.32
CA ASN A 461 12.41 -28.66 25.68
C ASN A 461 12.82 -27.32 26.30
N ARG A 462 12.23 -26.19 25.85
CA ARG A 462 12.41 -24.87 26.46
C ARG A 462 11.79 -24.80 27.87
N SER A 463 10.67 -25.49 28.08
CA SER A 463 10.02 -25.58 29.40
C SER A 463 10.86 -26.39 30.42
N GLY A 464 11.50 -27.48 29.98
CA GLY A 464 12.32 -28.34 30.84
C GLY A 464 13.68 -27.77 31.27
N THR A 465 14.22 -26.78 30.57
CA THR A 465 15.54 -26.18 30.87
C THR A 465 15.50 -25.10 31.96
N ASN A 466 14.31 -24.58 32.30
CA ASN A 466 14.14 -23.53 33.32
C ASN A 466 13.98 -24.01 34.77
N LEU A 467 14.16 -25.30 35.07
CA LEU A 467 14.05 -25.86 36.44
C LEU A 467 15.39 -26.03 37.20
N ARG A 468 16.49 -25.41 36.74
CA ARG A 468 17.77 -25.39 37.48
C ARG A 468 18.34 -23.97 37.62
N GLY A 469 17.67 -23.12 38.40
CA GLY A 469 18.25 -21.83 38.80
C GLY A 469 17.31 -20.88 39.52
N LYS A 470 17.27 -20.97 40.85
CA LYS A 470 16.89 -19.92 41.83
C LYS A 470 15.59 -19.10 41.62
N GLY A 471 14.58 -19.44 42.45
CA GLY A 471 14.04 -18.52 43.47
C GLY A 471 13.00 -17.45 43.07
N GLN A 472 11.71 -17.81 43.24
CA GLN A 472 10.57 -16.98 43.70
C GLN A 472 10.44 -15.51 43.23
N THR A 473 9.41 -15.20 42.42
CA THR A 473 8.08 -14.71 42.87
C THR A 473 7.15 -14.42 41.67
N ASP A 474 5.96 -15.03 41.73
CA ASP A 474 4.64 -14.73 41.16
C ASP A 474 4.45 -13.97 39.83
N GLY A 475 3.72 -14.61 38.90
CA GLY A 475 2.80 -13.89 38.00
C GLY A 475 2.59 -14.47 36.61
N ASN A 476 1.61 -15.39 36.49
CA ASN A 476 0.84 -15.74 35.29
C ASN A 476 1.47 -16.67 34.23
N MET A 477 1.13 -17.96 34.34
CA MET A 477 1.29 -19.00 33.31
C MET A 477 0.20 -18.85 32.24
N THR A 478 0.57 -18.58 30.99
CA THR A 478 -0.28 -18.90 29.82
C THR A 478 0.34 -20.08 29.07
N GLY A 479 0.11 -21.29 29.58
CA GLY A 479 0.46 -22.55 28.91
C GLY A 479 -0.70 -23.06 28.06
N ASP A 480 -1.06 -22.35 26.99
CA ASP A 480 -2.21 -22.71 26.14
C ASP A 480 -1.83 -22.95 24.66
N GLY A 481 -0.55 -22.78 24.30
CA GLY A 481 -0.06 -22.95 22.92
C GLY A 481 0.28 -24.39 22.53
N ASP A 482 0.91 -25.14 23.44
CA ASP A 482 1.60 -26.39 23.08
C ASP A 482 0.65 -27.58 22.89
N ASP A 483 -0.41 -27.68 23.70
CA ASP A 483 -1.42 -28.73 23.56
C ASP A 483 -2.26 -28.55 22.28
N SER A 484 -2.46 -27.29 21.84
CA SER A 484 -3.21 -26.98 20.62
C SER A 484 -2.46 -27.40 19.34
N ASP A 485 -1.14 -27.22 19.31
CA ASP A 485 -0.27 -27.60 18.19
C ASP A 485 -0.11 -29.12 18.12
N LEU A 486 -0.01 -29.81 19.27
CA LEU A 486 0.07 -31.27 19.33
C LEU A 486 -1.24 -31.95 18.90
N ASP A 487 -2.39 -31.38 19.28
CA ASP A 487 -3.71 -31.82 18.81
C ASP A 487 -3.91 -31.61 17.32
N LEU A 488 -3.45 -30.48 16.79
CA LEU A 488 -3.52 -30.19 15.37
C LEU A 488 -2.57 -31.11 14.59
N ALA A 489 -1.35 -31.36 15.08
CA ALA A 489 -0.41 -32.31 14.51
C ALA A 489 -1.01 -33.71 14.41
N TRP A 490 -1.69 -34.18 15.47
CA TRP A 490 -2.37 -35.47 15.48
C TRP A 490 -3.49 -35.55 14.43
N LYS A 491 -4.32 -34.49 14.33
CA LYS A 491 -5.40 -34.42 13.33
C LYS A 491 -4.84 -34.47 11.90
N MET A 492 -3.78 -33.74 11.62
CA MET A 492 -3.15 -33.70 10.29
C MET A 492 -2.53 -35.07 9.92
N LEU A 493 -1.77 -35.68 10.83
CA LEU A 493 -1.13 -36.98 10.60
C LEU A 493 -2.14 -38.14 10.53
N ASN A 494 -3.21 -38.09 11.32
CA ASN A 494 -4.28 -39.09 11.22
C ASN A 494 -5.06 -38.95 9.90
N THR A 495 -5.24 -37.72 9.40
CA THR A 495 -5.82 -37.49 8.07
C THR A 495 -4.92 -38.03 6.97
N ALA A 496 -3.60 -37.77 7.03
CA ALA A 496 -2.61 -38.39 6.14
C ALA A 496 -2.69 -39.92 6.18
N ARG A 497 -2.78 -40.53 7.37
CA ARG A 497 -2.91 -41.99 7.53
C ARG A 497 -4.17 -42.53 6.85
N VAL A 498 -5.32 -41.87 7.01
CA VAL A 498 -6.58 -42.29 6.39
C VAL A 498 -6.51 -42.23 4.86
N ILE A 499 -5.83 -41.23 4.32
CA ILE A 499 -5.63 -41.08 2.86
C ILE A 499 -4.69 -42.17 2.33
N VAL A 500 -3.53 -42.36 2.96
CA VAL A 500 -2.53 -43.33 2.48
C VAL A 500 -2.97 -44.78 2.70
N ALA A 501 -3.79 -45.08 3.73
CA ALA A 501 -4.35 -46.41 3.97
C ALA A 501 -5.20 -46.94 2.80
N LYS A 502 -5.81 -46.03 2.02
CA LYS A 502 -6.61 -46.36 0.83
C LYS A 502 -5.76 -46.64 -0.42
N SER A 503 -4.46 -46.36 -0.38
CA SER A 503 -3.54 -46.51 -1.52
C SER A 503 -2.56 -47.68 -1.31
N PRO A 504 -2.56 -48.74 -2.13
CA PRO A 504 -1.73 -49.93 -1.92
C PRO A 504 -0.22 -49.70 -2.19
N GLU A 505 0.17 -48.68 -2.95
CA GLU A 505 1.54 -48.49 -3.47
C GLU A 505 2.49 -47.68 -2.56
N LYS A 506 1.96 -46.99 -1.54
CA LYS A 506 2.71 -46.01 -0.72
C LYS A 506 3.25 -46.59 0.60
N THR A 507 4.00 -47.69 0.55
CA THR A 507 4.42 -48.45 1.76
C THR A 507 5.35 -47.66 2.69
N MET A 508 6.32 -46.89 2.16
CA MET A 508 7.27 -46.13 2.98
C MET A 508 6.63 -44.92 3.66
N GLU A 509 5.74 -44.20 2.95
CA GLU A 509 4.96 -43.09 3.52
C GLU A 509 4.06 -43.56 4.68
N LYS A 510 3.46 -44.76 4.57
CA LYS A 510 2.68 -45.36 5.67
C LYS A 510 3.53 -45.57 6.93
N VAL A 511 4.75 -46.08 6.77
CA VAL A 511 5.67 -46.31 7.89
C VAL A 511 6.06 -44.98 8.54
N ASN A 512 6.37 -43.96 7.75
CA ASN A 512 6.74 -42.63 8.26
C ASN A 512 5.59 -41.95 9.02
N ILE A 513 4.35 -42.04 8.51
CA ILE A 513 3.16 -41.50 9.18
C ILE A 513 2.86 -42.26 10.48
N LEU A 514 2.98 -43.59 10.48
CA LEU A 514 2.77 -44.40 11.69
C LEU A 514 3.83 -44.14 12.76
N ASN A 515 5.10 -43.95 12.36
CA ASN A 515 6.17 -43.56 13.27
C ASN A 515 5.89 -42.18 13.90
N ALA A 516 5.51 -41.18 13.09
CA ALA A 516 5.15 -39.85 13.59
C ALA A 516 3.94 -39.87 14.53
N LEU A 517 2.93 -40.72 14.28
CA LEU A 517 1.78 -40.89 15.16
C LEU A 517 2.16 -41.60 16.48
N ALA A 518 3.02 -42.61 16.43
CA ALA A 518 3.55 -43.25 17.64
C ALA A 518 4.36 -42.27 18.48
N GLU A 519 5.13 -41.40 17.83
CA GLU A 519 5.89 -40.33 18.45
C GLU A 519 4.99 -39.28 19.14
N ILE A 520 3.87 -38.90 18.53
CA ILE A 520 2.86 -38.02 19.16
C ILE A 520 2.26 -38.67 20.40
N SER A 521 1.88 -39.95 20.33
CA SER A 521 1.36 -40.66 21.50
C SER A 521 2.37 -40.70 22.64
N MET A 522 3.66 -40.97 22.35
CA MET A 522 4.71 -40.93 23.37
C MET A 522 5.00 -39.53 23.92
N THR A 523 4.70 -38.46 23.17
CA THR A 523 4.86 -37.07 23.66
C THR A 523 3.67 -36.63 24.51
N ARG A 524 2.44 -37.07 24.18
CA ARG A 524 1.25 -36.87 25.03
C ARG A 524 1.36 -37.57 26.38
N ASP A 525 1.89 -38.80 26.41
CA ASP A 525 2.08 -39.52 27.67
C ASP A 525 3.11 -38.81 28.59
N LYS A 526 4.14 -38.17 28.00
CA LYS A 526 5.18 -37.42 28.74
C LYS A 526 4.74 -36.04 29.24
N THR A 527 3.73 -35.42 28.64
CA THR A 527 3.16 -34.15 29.13
C THR A 527 2.06 -34.37 30.17
N SER A 528 1.49 -35.60 30.24
CA SER A 528 0.45 -35.99 31.21
C SER A 528 0.97 -36.61 32.53
N ALA A 529 2.27 -36.86 32.64
CA ALA A 529 2.95 -37.42 33.82
C ALA A 529 3.91 -36.40 34.42
#